data_AF-A0A1Q3VXD4-F1
#
_entry.id   AF-A0A1Q3VXD4-F1
#
_cell.length_a   1.000
_cell.length_b   1.000
_cell.length_c   1.000
_cell.angle_alpha   90.00
_cell.angle_beta   90.00
_cell.angle_gamma   90.00
#
_symmetry.space_group_name_H-M   'P 1'
#
loop_
_entity.id
_entity.type
_entity.pdbx_description
1 polymer ?
#
loop_
_entity_poly.entity_id
_entity_poly.type
_entity_poly.pdbx_seq_one_letter_code
_entity_poly.pdbx_strand_id
1 'polypeptide(L)'
;MADRGAHIIRFVGKEDDGSYADAADARIARLSALAELAFASRERAQRWLRRPQREFGGIAPLEMMETPAAARQVEIFLRQLAEARAQRPLRRH
;
A
#
# COMPACT_ATOMS: atom_id res chain seq x y z
N MET A 1 13.42 13.48 -19.25
CA MET A 1 13.69 12.68 -18.03
C MET A 1 12.63 11.59 -17.98
N ALA A 2 12.96 10.46 -18.61
CA ALA A 2 11.99 9.50 -19.12
C ALA A 2 11.55 8.49 -18.04
N ASP A 3 10.22 8.35 -17.97
CA ASP A 3 9.49 7.08 -17.98
C ASP A 3 10.22 5.84 -17.42
N ARG A 4 9.80 5.43 -16.22
CA ARG A 4 9.82 4.04 -15.78
C ARG A 4 8.45 3.70 -15.22
N GLY A 5 7.44 3.84 -16.08
CA GLY A 5 6.19 3.12 -15.93
C GLY A 5 6.41 1.66 -16.33
N ALA A 6 5.70 0.76 -15.67
CA ALA A 6 5.57 -0.65 -16.01
C ALA A 6 6.85 -1.50 -15.83
N HIS A 7 7.18 -1.82 -14.58
CA HIS A 7 7.80 -3.12 -14.32
C HIS A 7 6.70 -4.18 -14.16
N ILE A 8 6.34 -4.76 -15.32
CA ILE A 8 6.13 -6.20 -15.52
C ILE A 8 5.54 -6.98 -14.33
N ILE A 9 4.23 -7.23 -14.40
CA ILE A 9 3.62 -8.46 -13.88
C ILE A 9 4.30 -9.63 -14.60
N ARG A 10 5.45 -10.08 -14.10
CA ARG A 10 6.08 -11.31 -14.55
C ARG A 10 5.41 -12.45 -13.81
N PHE A 11 4.36 -12.96 -14.44
CA PHE A 11 3.87 -14.31 -14.26
C PHE A 11 5.05 -15.29 -14.42
N VAL A 12 5.46 -15.94 -13.33
CA VAL A 12 6.01 -17.29 -13.41
C VAL A 12 4.82 -18.21 -13.24
N GLY A 13 4.41 -18.84 -14.34
CA GLY A 13 3.33 -19.81 -14.34
C GLY A 13 3.72 -21.07 -13.58
N LYS A 14 2.86 -21.47 -12.65
CA LYS A 14 2.38 -22.85 -12.58
C LYS A 14 0.86 -22.79 -12.48
N GLU A 15 0.23 -23.67 -13.23
CA GLU A 15 -1.20 -23.75 -13.45
C GLU A 15 -1.92 -23.94 -12.12
N ASP A 16 -2.58 -22.90 -11.61
CA ASP A 16 -3.44 -23.02 -10.44
C ASP A 16 -4.65 -22.09 -10.58
N ASP A 17 -5.80 -22.74 -10.67
CA ASP A 17 -7.18 -22.30 -10.48
C ASP A 17 -7.34 -20.96 -9.74
N GLY A 18 -7.87 -19.93 -10.42
CA GLY A 18 -8.72 -18.80 -9.98
C GLY A 18 -8.57 -18.08 -8.62
N SER A 19 -7.74 -18.54 -7.70
CA SER A 19 -7.79 -18.29 -6.26
C SER A 19 -6.71 -17.31 -5.80
N TYR A 20 -5.59 -17.22 -6.53
CA TYR A 20 -4.52 -16.26 -6.25
C TYR A 20 -4.88 -14.81 -6.61
N ALA A 21 -5.70 -14.63 -7.65
CA ALA A 21 -6.18 -13.30 -8.05
C ALA A 21 -7.13 -12.72 -6.99
N ASP A 22 -8.03 -13.55 -6.45
CA ASP A 22 -8.95 -13.16 -5.37
C ASP A 22 -8.17 -12.82 -4.08
N ALA A 23 -7.17 -13.63 -3.73
CA ALA A 23 -6.30 -13.37 -2.58
C ALA A 23 -5.46 -12.09 -2.75
N ALA A 24 -4.95 -11.80 -3.95
CA ALA A 24 -4.22 -10.57 -4.25
C ALA A 24 -5.14 -9.34 -4.21
N ASP A 25 -6.36 -9.45 -4.76
CA ASP A 25 -7.36 -8.39 -4.74
C ASP A 25 -7.82 -8.07 -3.31
N ALA A 26 -8.12 -9.10 -2.51
CA ALA A 26 -8.46 -8.95 -1.09
C ALA A 26 -7.34 -8.27 -0.29
N ARG A 27 -6.08 -8.55 -0.62
CA ARG A 27 -4.91 -7.91 0.03
C ARG A 27 -4.81 -6.43 -0.32
N ILE A 28 -5.00 -6.08 -1.59
CA ILE A 28 -5.00 -4.68 -2.05
C ILE A 28 -6.18 -3.91 -1.45
N ALA A 29 -7.36 -4.53 -1.37
CA ALA A 29 -8.54 -3.95 -0.73
C ALA A 29 -8.28 -3.63 0.75
N ARG A 30 -7.68 -4.57 1.49
CA ARG A 30 -7.32 -4.39 2.90
C ARG A 30 -6.29 -3.26 3.10
N LEU A 31 -5.28 -3.20 2.23
CA LEU A 31 -4.28 -2.13 2.28
C LEU A 31 -4.89 -0.76 1.97
N SER A 32 -5.80 -0.72 0.98
CA SER A 32 -6.53 0.49 0.62
C SER A 32 -7.36 1.01 1.79
N ALA A 33 -8.11 0.13 2.47
CA ALA A 33 -8.87 0.49 3.66
C ALA A 33 -7.97 1.04 4.79
N LEU A 34 -6.82 0.42 5.02
CA LEU A 34 -5.86 0.90 6.03
C LEU A 34 -5.28 2.27 5.67
N ALA A 35 -4.94 2.49 4.40
CA ALA A 35 -4.48 3.79 3.91
C ALA A 35 -5.58 4.85 4.02
N GLU A 36 -6.83 4.50 3.76
CA GLU A 36 -7.98 5.39 3.95
C GLU A 36 -8.11 5.84 5.41
N LEU A 37 -7.89 4.96 6.38
CA LEU A 37 -7.86 5.32 7.81
C LEU A 37 -6.70 6.27 8.13
N ALA A 38 -5.51 6.01 7.59
CA ALA A 38 -4.34 6.82 7.84
C ALA A 38 -4.47 8.25 7.26
N PHE A 39 -4.96 8.37 6.02
CA PHE A 39 -5.07 9.64 5.32
C PHE A 39 -6.43 10.35 5.53
N ALA A 40 -7.45 9.65 6.04
CA ALA A 40 -8.85 10.07 6.13
C ALA A 40 -9.41 10.65 4.82
N SER A 41 -8.91 10.14 3.69
CA SER A 41 -9.35 10.53 2.36
C SER A 41 -8.94 9.44 1.38
N ARG A 42 -9.94 8.90 0.69
CA ARG A 42 -9.76 7.90 -0.36
C ARG A 42 -8.82 8.35 -1.46
N GLU A 43 -9.02 9.57 -1.97
CA GLU A 43 -8.18 10.11 -3.05
C GLU A 43 -6.72 10.28 -2.62
N ARG A 44 -6.49 10.73 -1.38
CA ARG A 44 -5.13 10.86 -0.84
C ARG A 44 -4.48 9.51 -0.62
N ALA A 45 -5.23 8.53 -0.10
CA ALA A 45 -4.77 7.16 0.09
C ALA A 45 -4.37 6.52 -1.25
N GLN A 46 -5.25 6.55 -2.25
CA GLN A 46 -4.98 5.99 -3.58
C GLN A 46 -3.78 6.67 -4.25
N ARG A 47 -3.66 7.99 -4.13
CA ARG A 47 -2.52 8.73 -4.66
C ARG A 47 -1.22 8.32 -3.97
N TRP A 48 -1.23 8.18 -2.65
CA TRP A 48 -0.05 7.80 -1.88
C TRP A 48 0.42 6.38 -2.24
N LEU A 49 -0.52 5.43 -2.36
CA LEU A 49 -0.26 4.03 -2.72
C LEU A 49 0.45 3.86 -4.08
N ARG A 50 0.19 4.78 -5.02
CA ARG A 50 0.76 4.77 -6.38
C ARG A 50 2.00 5.64 -6.55
N ARG A 51 2.38 6.42 -5.54
CA ARG A 51 3.51 7.35 -5.62
C ARG A 51 4.74 6.76 -4.94
N PRO A 52 5.94 6.83 -5.57
CA PRO A 52 7.21 6.59 -4.91
C PRO A 52 7.31 7.28 -3.55
N GLN A 53 7.61 6.52 -2.50
CA GLN A 53 7.79 7.06 -1.15
C GLN A 53 9.24 7.00 -0.74
N ARG A 54 9.74 8.10 -0.16
CA ARG A 54 11.13 8.18 0.32
C ARG A 54 11.43 7.16 1.41
N GLU A 55 10.47 6.92 2.30
CA GLU A 55 10.55 5.92 3.38
C GLU A 55 10.73 4.49 2.85
N PHE A 56 10.38 4.26 1.59
CA PHE A 56 10.49 2.97 0.91
C PHE A 56 11.56 2.99 -0.19
N GLY A 57 12.57 3.85 -0.07
CA GLY A 57 13.67 3.93 -1.02
C GLY A 57 13.25 4.39 -2.42
N GLY A 58 12.14 5.12 -2.53
CA GLY A 58 11.58 5.56 -3.82
C GLY A 58 10.72 4.51 -4.53
N ILE A 59 10.32 3.44 -3.84
CA ILE A 59 9.39 2.44 -4.36
C ILE A 59 7.96 2.86 -4.00
N ALA A 60 7.01 2.61 -4.91
CA ALA A 60 5.61 2.86 -4.63
C ALA A 60 5.05 1.75 -3.71
N PRO A 61 4.17 2.08 -2.75
CA PRO A 61 3.61 1.11 -1.81
C PRO A 61 2.94 -0.10 -2.48
N LEU A 62 2.28 0.09 -3.63
CA LEU A 62 1.69 -1.02 -4.38
C LEU A 62 2.73 -1.97 -4.98
N GLU A 63 3.87 -1.45 -5.44
CA GLU A 63 4.97 -2.29 -5.96
C GLU A 63 5.62 -3.09 -4.83
N MET A 64 5.66 -2.54 -3.61
CA MET A 64 6.12 -3.31 -2.44
C MET A 64 5.24 -4.52 -2.11
N MET A 65 4.02 -4.60 -2.66
CA MET A 65 3.11 -5.72 -2.41
C MET A 65 3.55 -7.01 -3.11
N GLU A 66 4.51 -6.94 -4.05
CA GLU A 66 5.06 -8.10 -4.75
C GLU A 66 5.71 -9.12 -3.82
N THR A 67 6.26 -8.67 -2.67
CA THR A 67 6.86 -9.58 -1.68
C THR A 67 6.14 -9.48 -0.33
N PRO A 68 5.87 -10.61 0.36
CA PRO A 68 5.23 -10.59 1.67
C PRO A 68 5.99 -9.76 2.72
N ALA A 69 7.33 -9.73 2.63
CA ALA A 69 8.18 -8.96 3.54
C ALA A 69 8.00 -7.45 3.33
N ALA A 70 8.05 -6.98 2.08
CA ALA A 70 7.87 -5.57 1.75
C ALA A 70 6.42 -5.11 1.99
N ALA A 71 5.42 -5.94 1.68
CA ALA A 71 4.02 -5.68 2.00
C ALA A 71 3.80 -5.41 3.51
N ARG A 72 4.42 -6.21 4.38
CA ARG A 72 4.34 -6.00 5.83
C ARG A 72 4.93 -4.66 6.26
N GLN A 73 5.98 -4.17 5.60
CA GLN A 73 6.55 -2.86 5.91
C GLN A 73 5.56 -1.73 5.62
N VAL A 74 4.87 -1.79 4.47
CA VAL A 74 3.82 -0.82 4.12
C VAL A 74 2.68 -0.87 5.13
N GLU A 75 2.22 -2.06 5.51
CA GLU A 75 1.16 -2.21 6.51
C GLU A 75 1.53 -1.64 7.88
N ILE A 76 2.75 -1.92 8.36
CA ILE A 76 3.26 -1.40 9.63
C ILE A 76 3.31 0.13 9.58
N PHE A 77 3.83 0.70 8.49
CA PHE A 77 3.91 2.14 8.31
C PHE A 77 2.52 2.81 8.33
N LEU A 78 1.56 2.25 7.59
CA LEU A 78 0.20 2.77 7.54
C LEU A 78 -0.52 2.69 8.90
N ARG A 79 -0.30 1.60 9.66
CA ARG A 79 -0.82 1.48 11.03
C ARG A 79 -0.27 2.59 11.92
N GLN A 80 1.04 2.78 11.95
CA GLN A 80 1.67 3.85 12.74
C GLN A 80 1.12 5.24 12.37
N LEU A 81 0.90 5.50 11.08
CA LEU A 81 0.35 6.77 10.62
C LEU A 81 -1.11 6.97 11.09
N ALA A 82 -1.94 5.92 11.01
CA ALA A 82 -3.31 5.94 11.48
C ALA A 82 -3.37 6.13 13.01
N GLU A 83 -2.51 5.44 13.75
CA GLU A 83 -2.40 5.52 15.20
C GLU A 83 -1.95 6.92 15.65
N ALA A 84 -0.90 7.46 15.03
CA ALA A 84 -0.40 8.81 15.33
C ALA A 84 -1.49 9.89 15.11
N ARG A 85 -2.35 9.69 14.12
CA ARG A 85 -3.50 10.55 13.87
C ARG A 85 -4.57 10.43 14.96
N ALA A 86 -4.92 9.20 15.34
CA ALA A 86 -5.91 8.94 16.38
C ALA A 86 -5.47 9.45 17.76
N GLN A 87 -4.16 9.40 18.03
CA GLN A 87 -3.55 9.85 19.28
C GLN A 87 -3.39 11.36 19.39
N ARG A 88 -3.75 12.14 18.36
CA ARG A 88 -3.69 13.61 18.42
C ARG A 88 -4.72 14.09 19.45
N PRO A 89 -4.31 14.53 20.66
CA PRO A 89 -5.27 14.92 21.68
C PRO A 89 -6.06 16.12 21.17
N LEU A 90 -7.36 16.13 21.47
CA LEU A 90 -8.18 17.34 21.39
C LEU A 90 -7.45 18.38 22.25
N ARG A 91 -6.79 19.36 21.61
CA ARG A 91 -6.24 20.50 22.33
C ARG A 91 -7.44 21.23 22.90
N ARG A 92 -7.79 20.91 24.15
CA ARG A 92 -8.75 21.69 24.94
C ARG A 92 -8.08 23.04 25.16
N HIS A 93 -8.60 24.05 24.47
CA HIS A 93 -8.41 25.45 24.80
C HIS A 93 -9.16 25.77 26.10
#